data_AF-K2E0V6-F1
#
_entry.id   AF-K2E0V6-F1
#
_cell.length_a   1.000
_cell.length_b   1.000
_cell.length_c   1.000
_cell.angle_alpha   90.00
_cell.angle_beta   90.00
_cell.angle_gamma   90.00
#
_symmetry.space_group_name_H-M   'P 1'
#
loop_
_entity.id
_entity.type
_entity.pdbx_description
1 polymer ?
#
loop_
_entity_poly.entity_id
_entity_poly.type
_entity_poly.pdbx_seq_one_letter_code
_entity_poly.pdbx_strand_id
1 'polypeptide(L)'
;MSESDKSFKRWYDDDPMTSQCVKMLESVQDSLKRQTATFLMNEIVSKPPYIDMLPDEIINLIESEGRKRRWYDFDEVMRIFLELLRHSSEDIRKNIAIEAITFIEDFSFDKNKSVEIEIVDQEEILTNDLLEN
;
A
#
# COMPACT_ATOMS: atom_id res chain seq x y z
N MET A 1 -9.79 17.58 36.61
CA MET A 1 -9.23 16.64 35.62
C MET A 1 -10.21 16.62 34.47
N SER A 2 -9.94 17.39 33.42
CA SER A 2 -10.79 17.44 32.23
C SER A 2 -10.70 16.12 31.49
N GLU A 3 -11.84 15.66 30.97
CA GLU A 3 -12.02 14.45 30.17
C GLU A 3 -10.87 14.28 29.18
N SER A 4 -10.08 13.25 29.42
CA SER A 4 -8.94 12.81 28.63
C SER A 4 -9.22 12.93 27.13
N ASP A 5 -8.31 13.61 26.43
CA ASP A 5 -8.11 13.53 24.99
C ASP A 5 -8.34 12.09 24.52
N LYS A 6 -9.54 11.79 24.02
CA LYS A 6 -9.79 10.59 23.24
C LYS A 6 -9.05 10.82 21.93
N SER A 7 -7.75 10.56 21.94
CA SER A 7 -6.97 10.39 20.73
C SER A 7 -7.74 9.41 19.86
N PHE A 8 -8.29 9.89 18.74
CA PHE A 8 -8.99 9.05 17.79
C PHE A 8 -7.95 8.12 17.18
N LYS A 9 -7.81 6.94 17.79
CA LYS A 9 -6.86 5.91 17.38
C LYS A 9 -7.25 5.44 15.98
N ARG A 10 -6.32 5.54 15.03
CA ARG A 10 -6.50 5.01 13.67
C ARG A 10 -6.12 3.54 13.65
N TRP A 11 -6.56 2.81 12.63
CA TRP A 11 -6.30 1.37 12.50
C TRP A 11 -4.81 1.02 12.52
N TYR A 12 -3.96 1.92 12.03
CA TYR A 12 -2.51 1.73 12.00
C TYR A 12 -1.81 2.15 13.30
N ASP A 13 -2.51 2.78 14.25
CA ASP A 13 -1.93 3.18 15.53
C ASP A 13 -1.87 2.02 16.54
N ASP A 14 -2.41 0.85 16.19
CA ASP A 14 -2.36 -0.36 17.02
C ASP A 14 -0.97 -1.01 17.03
N ASP A 15 -0.27 -0.97 15.89
CA ASP A 15 1.07 -1.54 15.75
C ASP A 15 2.12 -0.42 15.54
N PRO A 16 3.19 -0.36 16.36
CA PRO A 16 4.22 0.67 16.24
C PRO A 16 4.88 0.74 14.87
N MET A 17 5.14 -0.40 14.23
CA MET A 17 5.81 -0.43 12.91
C MET A 17 4.88 0.09 11.82
N THR A 18 3.61 -0.30 11.85
CA THR A 18 2.59 0.19 10.93
C THR A 18 2.37 1.69 11.11
N SER A 19 2.28 2.17 12.35
CA SER A 19 2.15 3.60 12.65
C SER A 19 3.35 4.39 12.12
N GLN A 20 4.57 3.87 12.30
CA GLN A 20 5.79 4.48 11.77
C GLN A 20 5.80 4.50 10.24
N CYS A 21 5.47 3.39 9.60
CA CYS A 21 5.40 3.28 8.14
C CYS A 21 4.43 4.33 7.56
N VAL A 22 3.22 4.44 8.09
CA VAL A 22 2.23 5.41 7.60
C VAL A 22 2.71 6.86 7.78
N LYS A 23 3.39 7.17 8.89
CA LYS A 23 3.98 8.50 9.14
C LYS A 23 5.13 8.81 8.17
N MET A 24 5.99 7.85 7.89
CA MET A 24 7.08 8.01 6.94
C MET A 24 6.53 8.23 5.54
N LEU A 25 5.57 7.40 5.12
CA LEU A 25 4.84 7.57 3.87
C LEU A 25 4.19 8.95 3.79
N GLU A 26 3.57 9.48 4.84
CA GLU A 26 3.01 10.84 4.83
C GLU A 26 4.07 11.92 4.58
N SER A 27 5.27 11.74 5.11
CA SER A 27 6.35 12.74 5.09
C SER A 27 7.21 12.80 3.82
N VAL A 28 7.28 11.72 3.04
CA VAL A 28 8.17 11.64 1.87
C VAL A 28 7.55 12.28 0.62
N GLN A 29 8.33 12.48 -0.43
CA GLN A 29 7.83 13.03 -1.70
C GLN A 29 6.83 12.07 -2.36
N ASP A 30 5.81 12.59 -3.04
CA ASP A 30 4.73 11.79 -3.63
C ASP A 30 5.24 10.72 -4.61
N SER A 31 6.33 11.00 -5.33
CA SER A 31 6.98 10.02 -6.21
C SER A 31 7.48 8.80 -5.42
N LEU A 32 8.15 9.01 -4.30
CA LEU A 32 8.65 7.94 -3.45
C LEU A 32 7.50 7.20 -2.78
N LYS A 33 6.45 7.91 -2.30
CA LYS A 33 5.24 7.29 -1.75
C LYS A 33 4.65 6.26 -2.72
N ARG A 34 4.42 6.67 -3.97
CA ARG A 34 3.84 5.82 -5.01
C ARG A 34 4.77 4.68 -5.41
N GLN A 35 6.08 4.93 -5.51
CA GLN A 35 7.06 3.86 -5.79
C GLN A 35 7.03 2.77 -4.71
N THR A 36 7.04 3.17 -3.43
CA THR A 36 6.94 2.23 -2.31
C THR A 36 5.63 1.45 -2.36
N ALA A 37 4.51 2.14 -2.57
CA ALA A 37 3.19 1.51 -2.67
C ALA A 37 3.13 0.49 -3.82
N THR A 38 3.50 0.88 -5.03
CA THR A 38 3.48 0.00 -6.21
C THR A 38 4.40 -1.21 -6.03
N PHE A 39 5.60 -1.01 -5.48
CA PHE A 39 6.56 -2.09 -5.24
C PHE A 39 5.99 -3.17 -4.31
N LEU A 40 5.31 -2.75 -3.24
CA LEU A 40 4.83 -3.67 -2.19
C LEU A 40 3.40 -4.18 -2.42
N MET A 41 2.60 -3.56 -3.29
CA MET A 41 1.25 -4.02 -3.61
C MET A 41 1.25 -5.47 -4.11
N ASN A 42 2.15 -5.80 -5.04
CA ASN A 42 2.28 -7.16 -5.59
C ASN A 42 2.59 -8.19 -4.50
N GLU A 43 3.36 -7.79 -3.50
CA GLU A 43 3.68 -8.64 -2.35
C GLU A 43 2.50 -8.82 -1.40
N ILE A 44 1.65 -7.80 -1.23
CA ILE A 44 0.42 -7.93 -0.44
C ILE A 44 -0.56 -8.87 -1.13
N VAL A 45 -0.85 -8.67 -2.42
CA VAL A 45 -1.88 -9.43 -3.13
C VAL A 45 -1.50 -10.90 -3.36
N SER A 46 -0.21 -11.23 -3.31
CA SER A 46 0.29 -12.61 -3.38
C SER A 46 0.21 -13.37 -2.04
N LYS A 47 -0.36 -12.77 -0.99
CA LYS A 47 -0.51 -13.38 0.34
C LYS A 47 -2.00 -13.44 0.74
N PRO A 48 -2.40 -14.38 1.62
CA PRO A 48 -3.75 -14.40 2.17
C PRO A 48 -4.11 -13.08 2.89
N PRO A 49 -5.36 -12.61 2.78
CA PRO A 49 -6.50 -13.30 2.17
C PRO A 49 -6.64 -13.10 0.65
N TYR A 50 -5.78 -12.30 0.01
CA TYR A 50 -5.97 -11.84 -1.37
C TYR A 50 -5.64 -12.86 -2.44
N ILE A 51 -4.69 -13.77 -2.18
CA ILE A 51 -4.30 -14.82 -3.12
C ILE A 51 -5.49 -15.70 -3.57
N ASP A 52 -6.50 -15.84 -2.70
CA ASP A 52 -7.68 -16.64 -2.95
C ASP A 52 -8.89 -15.79 -3.42
N MET A 53 -8.74 -14.48 -3.57
CA MET A 53 -9.80 -13.55 -3.97
C MET A 53 -9.75 -13.22 -5.46
N LEU A 54 -10.92 -13.01 -6.06
CA LEU A 54 -11.01 -12.46 -7.41
C LEU A 54 -10.67 -10.96 -7.41
N PRO A 55 -10.14 -10.40 -8.52
CA PRO A 55 -9.83 -8.97 -8.62
C PRO A 55 -11.01 -8.06 -8.23
N ASP A 56 -12.23 -8.40 -8.66
CA ASP A 56 -13.44 -7.63 -8.33
C ASP A 56 -13.76 -7.66 -6.83
N GLU A 57 -13.48 -8.77 -6.12
CA GLU A 57 -13.69 -8.88 -4.68
C GLU A 57 -12.72 -7.96 -3.92
N ILE A 58 -11.47 -7.90 -4.38
CA ILE A 58 -10.44 -7.00 -3.83
C ILE A 58 -10.85 -5.53 -4.03
N ILE A 59 -11.33 -5.18 -5.23
CA ILE A 59 -11.80 -3.82 -5.54
C ILE A 59 -12.97 -3.44 -4.62
N ASN A 60 -13.98 -4.31 -4.51
CA ASN A 60 -15.13 -4.09 -3.64
C ASN A 60 -14.73 -3.91 -2.17
N LEU A 61 -13.73 -4.68 -1.70
CA LEU A 61 -13.21 -4.55 -0.34
C LEU A 61 -12.62 -3.15 -0.11
N ILE A 62 -11.79 -2.67 -1.04
CA ILE A 62 -11.11 -1.36 -0.98
C ILE A 62 -12.11 -0.19 -1.09
N GLU A 63 -13.19 -0.35 -1.85
CA GLU A 63 -14.19 0.69 -2.08
C GLU A 63 -15.25 0.80 -0.97
N SER A 64 -15.34 -0.19 -0.08
CA SER A 64 -16.38 -0.26 0.95
C SER A 64 -16.36 0.91 1.97
N GLU A 65 -15.26 1.65 2.07
CA GLU A 65 -15.12 2.82 2.94
C GLU A 65 -15.53 4.13 2.24
N GLY A 66 -16.73 4.61 2.57
CA GLY A 66 -17.29 5.86 2.03
C GLY A 66 -16.72 7.16 2.63
N ARG A 67 -15.79 7.10 3.60
CA ARG A 67 -15.28 8.30 4.30
C ARG A 67 -13.85 8.64 3.91
N LYS A 68 -13.71 9.44 2.84
CA LYS A 68 -12.44 10.01 2.38
C LYS A 68 -12.00 11.20 3.25
N ARG A 69 -11.35 10.96 4.39
CA ARG A 69 -10.90 12.01 5.34
C ARG A 69 -9.43 11.90 5.77
N ARG A 70 -8.71 10.90 5.26
CA ARG A 70 -7.30 10.62 5.58
C ARG A 70 -6.43 11.21 4.47
N TRP A 71 -5.18 11.56 4.78
CA TRP A 71 -4.27 12.21 3.82
C TRP A 71 -4.11 11.38 2.54
N TYR A 72 -4.14 10.06 2.67
CA TYR A 72 -3.98 9.12 1.56
C TYR A 72 -5.27 8.86 0.78
N ASP A 73 -6.44 9.31 1.24
CA ASP A 73 -7.70 9.09 0.52
C ASP A 73 -7.80 9.91 -0.78
N PHE A 74 -6.91 10.90 -0.95
CA PHE A 74 -6.84 11.78 -2.12
C PHE A 74 -5.90 11.27 -3.22
N ASP A 75 -5.07 10.27 -2.90
CA ASP A 75 -4.18 9.62 -3.85
C ASP A 75 -4.65 8.17 -4.04
N GLU A 76 -5.06 7.83 -5.26
CA GLU A 76 -5.66 6.53 -5.56
C GLU A 76 -4.71 5.36 -5.26
N VAL A 77 -3.44 5.49 -5.62
CA VAL A 77 -2.42 4.46 -5.40
C VAL A 77 -2.21 4.27 -3.89
N MET A 78 -2.07 5.36 -3.14
CA MET A 78 -1.90 5.28 -1.68
C MET A 78 -3.13 4.74 -0.97
N ARG A 79 -4.32 5.11 -1.43
CA ARG A 79 -5.58 4.59 -0.90
C ARG A 79 -5.68 3.07 -1.09
N ILE A 80 -5.44 2.58 -2.30
CA ILE A 80 -5.46 1.14 -2.60
C ILE A 80 -4.45 0.42 -1.71
N PHE A 81 -3.21 0.91 -1.65
CA PHE A 81 -2.14 0.30 -0.87
C PHE A 81 -2.49 0.20 0.62
N LEU A 82 -2.99 1.27 1.21
CA LEU A 82 -3.29 1.31 2.64
C LEU A 82 -4.56 0.54 3.01
N GLU A 83 -5.56 0.45 2.13
CA GLU A 83 -6.70 -0.44 2.36
C GLU A 83 -6.30 -1.92 2.23
N LEU A 84 -5.46 -2.27 1.25
CA LEU A 84 -4.84 -3.61 1.19
C LEU A 84 -4.06 -3.92 2.48
N LEU A 85 -3.27 -2.97 2.98
CA LEU A 85 -2.52 -3.17 4.22
C LEU A 85 -3.43 -3.29 5.46
N ARG A 86 -4.56 -2.57 5.48
CA ARG A 86 -5.55 -2.59 6.56
C ARG A 86 -6.28 -3.93 6.64
N HIS A 87 -6.60 -4.54 5.51
CA HIS A 87 -7.32 -5.81 5.45
C HIS A 87 -6.39 -7.04 5.52
N SER A 88 -5.08 -6.84 5.45
CA SER A 88 -4.09 -7.89 5.73
C SER A 88 -4.12 -8.37 7.19
N SER A 89 -3.60 -9.57 7.41
CA SER A 89 -3.29 -10.07 8.77
C SER A 89 -2.24 -9.18 9.46
N GLU A 90 -2.19 -9.23 10.80
CA GLU A 90 -1.22 -8.45 11.57
C GLU A 90 0.24 -8.74 11.17
N ASP A 91 0.57 -10.01 10.93
CA ASP A 91 1.92 -10.43 10.54
C ASP A 91 2.31 -9.87 9.16
N ILE A 92 1.43 -10.00 8.16
CA ILE A 92 1.68 -9.46 6.82
C ILE A 92 1.81 -7.95 6.89
N ARG A 93 0.89 -7.30 7.59
CA ARG A 93 0.89 -5.84 7.75
C ARG A 93 2.20 -5.34 8.37
N LYS A 94 2.67 -5.99 9.42
CA LYS A 94 3.93 -5.64 10.08
C LYS A 94 5.14 -5.85 9.16
N ASN A 95 5.20 -6.98 8.44
CA ASN A 95 6.31 -7.27 7.53
C ASN A 95 6.38 -6.25 6.38
N ILE A 96 5.25 -5.97 5.75
CA ILE A 96 5.15 -4.95 4.70
C ILE A 96 5.50 -3.57 5.23
N ALA A 97 5.11 -3.24 6.47
CA ALA A 97 5.49 -1.98 7.10
C ALA A 97 7.01 -1.85 7.28
N ILE A 98 7.69 -2.93 7.68
CA ILE A 98 9.16 -2.95 7.82
C ILE A 98 9.83 -2.78 6.45
N GLU A 99 9.36 -3.47 5.42
CA GLU A 99 9.88 -3.38 4.05
C GLU A 99 9.66 -1.99 3.45
N ALA A 100 8.48 -1.39 3.67
CA ALA A 100 8.19 -0.03 3.27
C ALA A 100 9.14 0.98 3.92
N ILE A 101 9.39 0.84 5.22
CA ILE A 101 10.34 1.70 5.94
C ILE A 101 11.74 1.55 5.34
N THR A 102 12.19 0.31 5.15
CA THR A 102 13.51 0.00 4.56
C THR A 102 13.66 0.59 3.17
N PHE A 103 12.65 0.41 2.32
CA PHE A 103 12.61 0.99 0.98
C PHE A 103 12.70 2.52 1.05
N ILE A 104 11.87 3.15 1.89
CA ILE A 104 11.89 4.61 2.04
C ILE A 104 13.27 5.10 2.49
N GLU A 105 13.90 4.44 3.45
CA GLU A 105 15.24 4.80 3.93
C GLU A 105 16.27 4.67 2.80
N ASP A 106 16.32 3.54 2.11
CA ASP A 106 17.24 3.28 1.01
C ASP A 106 17.18 4.36 -0.08
N PHE A 107 15.97 4.80 -0.47
CA PHE A 107 15.79 5.78 -1.53
C PHE A 107 15.74 7.24 -1.05
N SER A 108 15.55 7.48 0.26
CA SER A 108 15.63 8.83 0.83
C SER A 108 17.07 9.30 1.00
N PHE A 109 18.00 8.38 1.25
CA PHE A 109 19.41 8.71 1.43
C PHE A 109 20.24 8.61 0.15
N ASP A 110 19.76 7.89 -0.87
CA ASP A 110 20.51 7.62 -2.09
C ASP A 110 19.88 8.29 -3.33
N LYS A 111 20.16 9.59 -3.52
CA LYS A 111 19.61 10.41 -4.63
C LYS A 111 19.96 9.91 -6.04
N ASN A 112 20.86 8.93 -6.16
CA ASN A 112 21.32 8.38 -7.44
C ASN A 112 20.69 7.01 -7.76
N LYS A 113 19.87 6.44 -6.87
CA LYS A 113 19.27 5.12 -7.03
C LYS A 113 17.90 5.29 -7.70
N SER A 114 17.87 5.26 -9.03
CA SER A 114 16.63 5.20 -9.80
C SER A 114 16.13 3.75 -9.89
N VAL A 115 14.87 3.53 -9.53
CA VAL A 115 14.20 2.25 -9.78
C VAL A 115 13.80 2.20 -11.25
N GLU A 116 14.35 1.25 -12.00
CA GLU A 116 13.82 0.90 -13.32
C GLU A 116 12.49 0.17 -13.09
N ILE A 117 11.39 0.89 -13.29
CA ILE A 117 10.06 0.27 -13.34
C ILE A 117 9.90 -0.25 -14.75
N GLU A 118 9.97 -1.58 -14.92
CA GLU A 118 9.51 -2.22 -16.16
C GLU A 118 8.00 -1.98 -16.27
N ILE A 119 7.63 -1.04 -17.14
CA ILE A 119 6.25 -0.89 -17.58
C ILE A 119 5.98 -2.09 -18.49
N VAL A 120 5.27 -3.10 -17.99
CA VAL A 120 4.75 -4.16 -18.84
C VAL A 120 3.69 -3.51 -19.74
N ASP A 121 4.00 -3.40 -21.03
CA ASP A 121 3.09 -2.83 -22.02
C ASP A 121 1.82 -3.70 -22.11
N GLN A 122 0.65 -3.07 -21.96
CA GLN A 122 -0.65 -3.75 -21.97
C GLN A 122 -0.95 -4.51 -23.28
N GLU A 123 -0.21 -4.23 -24.36
CA GLU A 123 -0.36 -4.92 -25.65
C GLU A 123 0.15 -6.37 -25.62
N GLU A 124 1.06 -6.72 -24.71
CA GLU A 124 1.64 -8.09 -24.64
C GLU A 124 0.71 -9.08 -23.92
N ILE A 125 -0.21 -8.59 -23.10
CA ILE A 125 -1.21 -9.43 -22.40
C ILE A 125 -2.31 -9.87 -23.39
N LEU A 126 -2.72 -8.97 -24.30
CA LEU A 126 -3.81 -9.22 -25.24
C LEU A 126 -3.43 -10.16 -26.41
N THR A 127 -2.13 -10.26 -26.74
CA THR A 127 -1.66 -11.14 -27.82
C THR A 127 -1.56 -12.60 -27.38
N ASN A 128 -1.28 -12.87 -26.10
CA ASN A 128 -1.19 -14.24 -25.60
C ASN A 128 -2.57 -14.92 -25.45
N ASP A 129 -3.63 -14.17 -25.15
CA ASP A 129 -4.99 -14.72 -25.08
C ASP A 129 -5.63 -15.00 -26.47
N LEU A 130 -5.07 -14.43 -27.54
CA LEU A 130 -5.58 -14.63 -28.91
C LEU A 130 -4.90 -15.78 -29.67
N LEU A 131 -3.85 -16.39 -29.11
CA LEU A 131 -3.13 -17.51 -29.73
C LEU A 131 -3.54 -18.90 -29.18
N GLU A 132 -4.35 -18.96 -28.12
CA GLU A 132 -4.85 -20.21 -27.54
C GLU A 132 -6.30 -20.60 -27.94
N ASN A 133 -6.90 -19.95 -28.95
CA ASN A 133 -8.19 -20.36 -29.53
C ASN A 133 -8.07 -20.83 -30.99
#